data_AF-A0A2Z6NK75-F1
#
_entry.id   AF-A0A2Z6NK75-F1
#
_cell.length_a   1.000
_cell.length_b   1.000
_cell.length_c   1.000
_cell.angle_alpha   90.00
_cell.angle_beta   90.00
_cell.angle_gamma   90.00
#
_symmetry.space_group_name_H-M   'P 1'
#
loop_
_entity.id
_entity.type
_entity.pdbx_description
1 polymer ?
#
loop_
_entity_poly.entity_id
_entity_poly.type
_entity_poly.pdbx_seq_one_letter_code
_entity_poly.pdbx_strand_id
1 'polypeptide(L)'
;MDPPPLDNCVEFSVDENSLGNPGRSGYGGIIRNDIGGCLYGFSGFCGITTNLKAELLAIVHGLSLTWSKGYTEVIWESDFKVATDLIDQGVLKY
;
A
#
# COMPACT_ATOMS: atom_id res chain seq x y z
N MET A 1 -13.92 19.10 18.54
CA MET A 1 -13.74 17.63 18.45
C MET A 1 -14.54 17.22 17.24
N ASP A 2 -13.84 16.90 16.15
CA ASP A 2 -14.51 16.35 14.99
C ASP A 2 -14.99 14.93 15.34
N PRO A 3 -16.19 14.52 14.87
CA PRO A 3 -16.66 13.16 15.09
C PRO A 3 -15.67 12.15 14.51
N PRO A 4 -15.53 10.95 15.11
CA PRO A 4 -14.78 9.88 14.49
C PRO A 4 -15.38 9.62 13.11
N PRO A 5 -14.57 9.39 12.05
CA PRO A 5 -15.09 8.96 10.76
C PRO A 5 -15.99 7.76 11.01
N LEU A 6 -17.24 7.87 10.54
CA LEU A 6 -18.26 6.85 10.74
C LEU A 6 -17.90 5.53 10.05
N ASP A 7 -16.94 5.59 9.13
CA ASP A 7 -16.60 4.49 8.26
C ASP A 7 -15.24 3.93 8.67
N ASN A 8 -15.21 2.64 9.04
CA ASN A 8 -14.00 1.84 9.25
C ASN A 8 -13.15 1.66 7.98
N CYS A 9 -13.45 2.44 6.94
CA CYS A 9 -12.95 2.37 5.58
C CYS A 9 -11.95 3.51 5.33
N VAL A 10 -10.76 3.13 4.85
CA VAL A 10 -9.73 4.07 4.41
C VAL A 10 -9.28 3.73 3.00
N GLU A 11 -8.89 4.75 2.26
CA GLU A 11 -8.26 4.58 0.96
C GLU A 11 -6.74 4.63 1.14
N PHE A 12 -5.97 3.75 0.50
CA PHE A 12 -4.53 3.96 0.40
C PHE A 12 -4.01 3.84 -1.02
N SER A 13 -3.05 4.69 -1.35
CA SER A 13 -2.30 4.65 -2.60
C SER A 13 -0.86 4.29 -2.30
N VAL A 14 -0.25 3.51 -3.18
CA VAL A 14 1.15 3.10 -3.13
C VAL A 14 1.89 3.70 -4.32
N ASP A 15 3.15 4.07 -4.10
CA ASP A 15 4.08 4.43 -5.17
C ASP A 15 5.45 3.78 -4.91
N GLU A 16 5.99 3.09 -5.91
CA GLU A 16 7.33 2.55 -5.88
C GLU A 16 8.32 3.41 -6.66
N ASN A 17 9.54 3.53 -6.15
CA ASN A 17 10.62 4.16 -6.89
C ASN A 17 11.83 3.23 -6.95
N SER A 18 12.29 2.92 -8.15
CA SER A 18 13.42 2.02 -8.36
C SER A 18 14.42 2.55 -9.38
N LEU A 19 15.70 2.55 -9.00
CA LEU A 19 16.83 2.86 -9.86
C LEU A 19 17.33 1.59 -10.56
N GLY A 20 16.51 1.03 -11.45
CA GLY A 20 16.76 -0.22 -12.20
C GLY A 20 15.82 -1.37 -11.82
N ASN A 21 15.84 -2.49 -12.56
CA ASN A 21 14.99 -3.65 -12.27
C ASN A 21 15.75 -4.98 -12.55
N PRO A 22 16.49 -5.54 -11.58
CA PRO A 22 16.62 -5.09 -10.19
C PRO A 22 17.55 -3.87 -10.03
N GLY A 23 17.26 -3.03 -9.04
CA GLY A 23 17.97 -1.78 -8.78
C GLY A 23 17.78 -1.32 -7.33
N ARG A 24 18.39 -0.20 -6.95
CA ARG A 24 18.18 0.37 -5.61
C ARG A 24 16.75 0.92 -5.55
N SER A 25 15.90 0.33 -4.71
CA SER A 25 14.47 0.67 -4.67
C SER A 25 14.02 1.06 -3.27
N GLY A 26 13.04 1.95 -3.24
CA GLY A 26 12.25 2.27 -2.06
C GLY A 26 10.77 2.20 -2.41
N TYR A 27 9.94 2.38 -1.39
CA TYR A 27 8.50 2.39 -1.52
C TYR A 27 7.91 3.43 -0.61
N GLY A 28 6.70 3.86 -0.93
CA GLY A 28 5.92 4.74 -0.08
C GLY A 28 4.44 4.65 -0.39
N GLY A 29 3.67 5.37 0.41
CA GLY A 29 2.25 5.48 0.22
C GLY A 29 1.59 6.43 1.20
N ILE A 30 0.33 6.73 0.92
CA ILE A 30 -0.51 7.62 1.70
C ILE A 30 -1.83 6.90 2.00
N ILE A 31 -2.27 6.98 3.26
CA ILE A 31 -3.58 6.55 3.72
C ILE A 31 -4.45 7.80 3.84
N ARG A 32 -5.62 7.78 3.22
CA ARG A 32 -6.60 8.86 3.16
C ARG A 32 -7.92 8.44 3.82
N ASN A 33 -8.66 9.42 4.31
CA ASN A 33 -10.05 9.23 4.70
C ASN A 33 -10.99 9.28 3.47
N ASP A 34 -12.27 9.03 3.73
CA ASP A 34 -13.40 9.07 2.80
C ASP A 34 -13.55 10.38 2.01
N ILE A 35 -13.11 11.51 2.57
CA ILE A 35 -13.11 12.82 1.90
C ILE A 35 -11.79 13.15 1.19
N GLY A 36 -10.87 12.19 1.06
CA GLY A 36 -9.58 12.33 0.38
C GLY A 36 -8.49 13.04 1.18
N GLY A 37 -8.72 13.32 2.47
CA GLY A 37 -7.77 13.89 3.40
C GLY A 37 -6.70 12.89 3.84
N CYS A 38 -5.42 13.28 3.77
CA CYS A 38 -4.30 12.45 4.22
C CYS A 38 -4.34 12.25 5.74
N LEU A 39 -4.43 10.99 6.17
CA LEU A 39 -4.37 10.60 7.58
C LEU A 39 -2.94 10.23 7.98
N TYR A 40 -2.27 9.42 7.16
CA TYR A 40 -0.94 8.88 7.43
C TYR A 40 -0.13 8.74 6.14
N GLY A 41 1.18 8.97 6.24
CA GLY A 41 2.14 8.61 5.18
C GLY A 41 3.11 7.55 5.68
N PHE A 42 3.58 6.69 4.78
CA PHE A 42 4.62 5.71 5.07
C PHE A 42 5.64 5.62 3.94
N SER A 43 6.85 5.19 4.29
CA SER A 43 7.90 4.91 3.33
C SER A 43 8.91 3.91 3.89
N GLY A 44 9.67 3.28 3.01
CA GLY A 44 10.71 2.34 3.39
C GLY A 44 11.74 2.10 2.28
N PHE A 45 12.90 1.60 2.69
CA PHE A 45 13.97 1.21 1.77
C PHE A 45 13.97 -0.30 1.56
N CYS A 46 13.93 -0.76 0.30
CA CYS A 46 13.87 -2.18 -0.06
C CYS A 46 15.23 -2.80 -0.40
N GLY A 47 16.33 -2.04 -0.35
CA GLY A 47 17.62 -2.53 -0.82
C GLY A 47 17.71 -2.56 -2.35
N ILE A 48 18.39 -3.57 -2.88
CA ILE A 48 18.41 -3.88 -4.31
C ILE A 48 17.30 -4.89 -4.59
N THR A 49 16.26 -4.49 -5.31
CA THR A 49 15.10 -5.34 -5.58
C THR A 49 14.47 -5.02 -6.94
N THR A 50 13.48 -5.81 -7.34
CA THR A 50 12.63 -5.52 -8.50
C THR A 50 11.49 -4.56 -8.13
N ASN A 51 10.97 -3.84 -9.12
CA ASN A 51 9.82 -2.94 -8.94
C ASN A 51 8.62 -3.68 -8.32
N LEU A 52 8.28 -4.85 -8.89
CA LEU A 52 7.18 -5.68 -8.39
C LEU A 52 7.33 -6.02 -6.90
N LYS A 53 8.54 -6.35 -6.45
CA LYS A 53 8.77 -6.67 -5.04
C LYS A 53 8.73 -5.42 -4.15
N ALA A 54 9.17 -4.26 -4.64
CA ALA A 54 9.03 -2.99 -3.91
C ALA A 54 7.55 -2.59 -3.75
N GLU A 55 6.76 -2.75 -4.82
CA GLU A 55 5.32 -2.49 -4.84
C GLU A 55 4.57 -3.39 -3.85
N LEU A 56 4.81 -4.71 -3.91
CA LEU A 56 4.20 -5.66 -2.98
C LEU A 56 4.58 -5.36 -1.51
N LEU A 57 5.81 -4.91 -1.26
CA LEU A 57 6.24 -4.51 0.08
C LEU A 57 5.53 -3.24 0.57
N ALA A 58 5.28 -2.27 -0.31
CA ALA A 58 4.47 -1.12 0.02
C ALA A 58 3.03 -1.51 0.37
N ILE A 59 2.40 -2.38 -0.42
CA ILE A 59 1.03 -2.85 -0.16
C ILE A 59 0.95 -3.53 1.21
N VAL A 60 1.87 -4.45 1.50
CA VAL A 60 1.92 -5.15 2.79
C VAL A 60 2.13 -4.17 3.95
N HIS A 61 3.02 -3.18 3.80
CA HIS A 61 3.25 -2.17 4.84
C HIS A 61 2.03 -1.27 5.03
N GLY A 62 1.41 -0.80 3.95
CA GLY A 62 0.19 0.01 3.97
C GLY A 62 -0.95 -0.70 4.69
N LEU A 63 -1.22 -1.96 4.34
CA LEU A 63 -2.23 -2.79 5.00
C LEU A 63 -1.91 -3.08 6.47
N SER A 64 -0.65 -3.33 6.80
CA SER A 64 -0.24 -3.53 8.20
C SER A 64 -0.44 -2.27 9.03
N LEU A 65 -0.16 -1.11 8.43
CA LEU A 65 -0.34 0.19 9.08
C LEU A 65 -1.82 0.49 9.29
N THR A 66 -2.68 0.32 8.28
CA THR A 66 -4.13 0.54 8.41
C THR A 66 -4.73 -0.35 9.50
N TRP A 67 -4.36 -1.64 9.51
CA TRP A 67 -4.79 -2.57 10.55
C TRP A 67 -4.34 -2.16 11.95
N SER A 68 -3.08 -1.74 12.10
CA SER A 68 -2.53 -1.28 13.39
C SER A 68 -3.24 -0.02 13.93
N LYS A 69 -3.86 0.76 13.05
CA LYS A 69 -4.64 1.95 13.38
C LYS A 69 -6.11 1.65 13.67
N GLY A 70 -6.54 0.39 13.49
CA GLY A 70 -7.90 -0.06 13.78
C GLY A 70 -8.86 0.00 12.59
N TYR A 71 -8.37 0.32 11.39
CA TYR A 71 -9.20 0.25 10.18
C TYR A 71 -9.30 -1.20 9.71
N THR A 72 -10.53 -1.63 9.43
CA THR A 72 -10.82 -3.01 9.01
C THR A 72 -11.28 -3.10 7.56
N GLU A 73 -11.68 -1.97 6.97
CA GLU A 73 -12.07 -1.86 5.58
C GLU A 73 -11.06 -0.98 4.87
N VAL A 74 -10.57 -1.45 3.73
CA VAL A 74 -9.51 -0.78 3.00
C VAL A 74 -9.81 -0.83 1.51
N ILE A 75 -9.91 0.33 0.89
CA ILE A 75 -9.91 0.50 -0.55
C ILE A 75 -8.48 0.84 -0.96
N TRP A 76 -8.00 0.23 -2.02
CA TRP A 76 -6.65 0.46 -2.51
C TRP A 76 -6.63 0.59 -4.02
N GLU A 77 -5.71 1.42 -4.50
CA GLU A 77 -5.43 1.59 -5.92
C GLU A 77 -3.92 1.46 -6.12
N SER A 78 -3.52 0.65 -7.10
CA SER A 78 -2.14 0.51 -7.54
C SER A 78 -2.12 0.55 -9.05
N ASP A 79 -1.17 1.31 -9.59
CA ASP A 79 -0.91 1.38 -11.02
C ASP A 79 -0.20 0.12 -11.55
N PHE A 80 0.28 -0.74 -10.66
CA PHE A 80 1.03 -1.94 -11.01
C PHE A 80 0.09 -3.12 -11.22
N LYS A 81 -0.50 -3.19 -12.41
CA LYS A 81 -1.47 -4.24 -12.80
C LYS A 81 -1.06 -5.68 -12.45
N VAL A 82 0.25 -5.99 -12.54
CA VAL A 82 0.79 -7.31 -12.19
C VAL A 82 0.65 -7.62 -10.69
N ALA A 83 0.79 -6.61 -9.82
CA ALA A 83 0.60 -6.77 -8.39
C ALA A 83 -0.88 -7.00 -8.07
N THR A 84 -1.79 -6.27 -8.72
CA THR A 84 -3.25 -6.46 -8.62
C THR A 84 -3.64 -7.87 -9.06
N ASP A 85 -3.16 -8.33 -10.22
CA ASP A 85 -3.44 -9.67 -10.75
C ASP A 85 -2.94 -10.78 -9.80
N LEU A 86 -1.77 -10.61 -9.18
CA LEU A 86 -1.22 -11.57 -8.21
C LEU A 86 -2.02 -11.65 -6.92
N ILE A 87 -2.54 -10.51 -6.44
CA ILE A 87 -3.36 -10.46 -5.23
C ILE A 87 -4.74 -11.08 -5.51
N ASP A 88 -5.34 -10.77 -6.66
CA ASP A 88 -6.66 -11.28 -7.06
C ASP A 88 -6.65 -12.79 -7.32
N GLN A 89 -5.61 -13.30 -7.99
CA GLN A 89 -5.48 -14.75 -8.23
C GLN A 89 -5.17 -15.52 -6.95
N GLY A 90 -4.64 -14.84 -5.93
CA GLY A 90 -4.05 -15.46 -4.76
C GLY A 90 -2.82 -16.29 -5.11
N VAL A 91 -2.00 -16.59 -4.10
CA VAL A 91 -0.94 -17.60 -4.29
C VAL A 91 -1.63 -18.95 -4.32
N LEU A 92 -1.74 -19.57 -5.51
CA LEU A 92 -2.17 -20.95 -5.66
C LEU A 92 -1.41 -21.80 -4.64
N LYS A 93 -2.14 -22.38 -3.68
CA LYS A 93 -1.57 -23.37 -2.77
C LYS A 93 -1.22 -24.59 -3.62
N TYR A 94 0.08 -24.88 -3.74
CA TYR A 94 0.58 -26.15 -4.28
C TYR A 94 0.02 -27.34 -3.51
#